data_AF-A0A9D3UYC7-F1
#
_entry.id   AF-A0A9D3UYC7-F1
#
_cell.length_a   1.000
_cell.length_b   1.000
_cell.length_c   1.000
_cell.angle_alpha   90.00
_cell.angle_beta   90.00
_cell.angle_gamma   90.00
#
_symmetry.space_group_name_H-M   'P 1'
#
loop_
_entity.id
_entity.type
_entity.pdbx_description
1 polymer ?
#
loop_
_entity_poly.entity_id
_entity_poly.type
_entity_poly.pdbx_seq_one_letter_code
_entity_poly.pdbx_strand_id
1 'polypeptide(L)'
;MAEGLLELPNDHGDVEERGDDYFEDIRLRSFFQQSNGKKSNFVMHDLISDLAKSIVGGFICRLEDSHGSYEIIERTRHLSNVQKYYDVRQKFQSLPKAKRLRAFLNVKSSSYCYVSNVLMNDLLMKSSLRLLSLAGYKNINELPEDIGSLKHLRNLNL
;
A
#
# COMPACT_ATOMS: atom_id res chain seq x y z
N MET A 1 -5.39 8.71 -6.59
CA MET A 1 -4.63 8.79 -7.87
C MET A 1 -4.00 7.46 -8.34
N ALA A 2 -3.09 6.84 -7.58
CA ALA A 2 -2.26 5.72 -8.06
C ALA A 2 -3.05 4.48 -8.58
N GLU A 3 -4.20 4.17 -7.98
CA GLU A 3 -5.01 3.01 -8.39
C GLU A 3 -6.01 3.30 -9.52
N GLY A 4 -6.11 4.56 -9.96
CA GLY A 4 -7.03 4.96 -11.03
C GLY A 4 -8.51 4.96 -10.63
N LEU A 5 -8.80 5.22 -9.35
CA LEU A 5 -10.16 5.32 -8.82
C LEU A 5 -10.79 6.71 -9.02
N LEU A 6 -9.97 7.72 -9.29
CA LEU A 6 -10.44 9.07 -9.56
C LEU A 6 -10.65 9.22 -11.07
N GLU A 7 -11.81 9.73 -11.45
CA GLU A 7 -12.08 10.14 -12.82
C GLU A 7 -11.18 11.33 -13.15
N LEU A 8 -10.42 11.23 -14.23
CA LEU A 8 -9.62 12.35 -14.70
C LEU A 8 -10.57 13.37 -15.34
N PRO A 9 -10.57 14.64 -14.90
CA PRO A 9 -11.37 15.66 -15.55
C PRO A 9 -10.91 15.84 -17.01
N ASN A 10 -11.88 16.05 -17.91
CA ASN A 10 -11.61 16.33 -19.33
C ASN A 10 -11.04 17.75 -19.55
N ASP A 11 -11.33 18.63 -18.59
CA ASP A 11 -10.72 19.95 -18.44
C ASP A 11 -9.52 19.81 -17.48
N HIS A 12 -8.57 20.72 -17.50
CA HIS A 12 -7.35 20.75 -16.69
C HIS A 12 -7.59 20.90 -15.16
N GLY A 13 -8.72 20.44 -14.65
CA GLY A 13 -9.09 20.47 -13.24
C GLY A 13 -8.15 19.64 -12.37
N ASP A 14 -8.04 20.06 -11.11
CA ASP A 14 -7.14 19.44 -10.15
C ASP A 14 -7.67 18.06 -9.73
N VAL A 15 -6.84 17.04 -9.91
CA VAL A 15 -7.16 15.65 -9.54
C VAL A 15 -7.12 15.50 -8.01
N GLU A 16 -6.39 16.36 -7.29
CA GLU A 16 -6.39 16.41 -5.82
C GLU A 16 -7.74 16.91 -5.31
N GLU A 17 -8.21 18.05 -5.81
CA GLU A 17 -9.52 18.64 -5.45
C GLU A 17 -10.67 17.63 -5.69
N ARG A 18 -10.66 16.93 -6.83
CA ARG A 18 -11.66 15.88 -7.09
C ARG A 18 -11.55 14.70 -6.12
N GLY A 19 -10.33 14.39 -5.69
CA GLY A 19 -10.09 13.39 -4.66
C GLY A 19 -10.66 13.80 -3.30
N ASP A 20 -10.53 15.08 -2.96
CA ASP A 20 -11.07 15.68 -1.75
C ASP A 20 -12.60 15.66 -1.76
N ASP A 21 -13.24 16.00 -2.89
CA ASP A 21 -14.70 15.91 -3.06
C ASP A 21 -15.21 14.48 -2.81
N TYR A 22 -14.57 13.48 -3.43
CA TYR A 22 -14.93 12.07 -3.26
C TYR A 22 -14.73 11.61 -1.81
N PHE A 23 -13.66 12.06 -1.16
CA PHE A 23 -13.41 11.73 0.23
C PHE A 23 -14.45 12.37 1.16
N GLU A 24 -14.81 13.62 0.91
CA GLU A 24 -15.83 14.35 1.68
C GLU A 24 -17.21 13.67 1.56
N ASP A 25 -17.59 13.21 0.37
CA ASP A 25 -18.80 12.42 0.16
C ASP A 25 -18.82 11.14 1.02
N ILE A 26 -17.69 10.41 1.08
CA ILE A 26 -17.56 9.20 1.89
C ILE A 26 -17.61 9.54 3.39
N ARG A 27 -17.02 10.67 3.79
CA ARG A 27 -17.06 11.19 5.17
C ARG A 27 -18.48 11.56 5.60
N LEU A 28 -19.22 12.28 4.76
CA LEU A 28 -20.62 12.66 5.01
C LEU A 28 -21.53 11.44 5.15
N ARG A 29 -21.19 10.32 4.50
CA ARG A 29 -21.88 9.02 4.64
C ARG A 29 -21.44 8.21 5.86
N SER A 30 -20.66 8.80 6.77
CA SER A 30 -20.18 8.19 8.01
C SER A 30 -19.27 6.97 7.84
N PHE A 31 -18.69 6.74 6.65
CA PHE A 31 -17.69 5.67 6.47
C PHE A 31 -16.37 6.01 7.18
N PHE A 32 -16.02 7.29 7.19
CA PHE A 32 -14.90 7.84 7.93
C PHE A 32 -15.38 8.91 8.90
N GLN A 33 -14.81 8.90 10.10
CA GLN A 33 -15.06 9.89 11.14
C GLN A 33 -13.75 10.59 11.47
N GLN A 34 -13.81 11.90 11.72
CA GLN A 34 -12.62 12.63 12.12
C GLN A 34 -12.16 12.13 13.49
N SER A 35 -10.87 11.82 13.63
CA SER A 35 -10.32 11.37 14.91
C SER A 35 -10.28 12.52 15.91
N ASN A 36 -10.39 12.21 17.20
CA ASN A 36 -10.26 13.20 18.29
C ASN A 36 -8.84 13.83 18.39
N GLY A 37 -7.89 13.34 17.59
CA GLY A 37 -6.50 13.80 17.59
C GLY A 37 -6.27 14.94 16.60
N LYS A 38 -5.44 14.69 15.58
CA LYS A 38 -5.13 15.68 14.55
C LYS A 38 -6.33 15.84 13.60
N LYS A 39 -6.63 17.08 13.18
CA LYS A 39 -7.70 17.39 12.23
C LYS A 39 -7.57 16.64 10.89
N SER A 40 -6.34 16.32 10.48
CA SER A 40 -6.03 15.56 9.26
C SER A 40 -6.28 14.06 9.36
N ASN A 41 -6.59 13.54 10.55
CA ASN A 41 -6.69 12.11 10.79
C ASN A 41 -8.15 11.68 10.83
N PHE A 42 -8.44 10.59 10.13
CA PHE A 42 -9.76 9.97 10.07
C PHE A 42 -9.67 8.51 10.48
N VAL A 43 -10.75 8.00 11.08
CA VAL A 43 -10.89 6.61 11.52
C VAL A 43 -12.13 6.00 10.86
N MET A 44 -12.08 4.70 10.62
CA MET A 44 -13.21 3.90 10.15
C MET A 44 -13.77 3.12 11.34
N HIS A 45 -15.10 3.04 11.45
CA HIS A 45 -15.74 2.24 12.48
C HIS A 45 -15.48 0.74 12.25
N ASP A 46 -15.32 -0.04 13.33
CA ASP A 46 -14.97 -1.46 13.26
C ASP A 46 -15.92 -2.26 12.35
N LEU A 47 -17.24 -2.02 12.45
CA LEU A 47 -18.24 -2.64 11.58
C LEU A 47 -18.03 -2.37 10.08
N ILE A 48 -17.68 -1.13 9.70
CA ILE A 48 -17.39 -0.78 8.29
C ILE A 48 -16.07 -1.43 7.86
N SER A 49 -15.08 -1.44 8.75
CA SER A 49 -13.80 -2.12 8.54
C SER A 49 -14.00 -3.62 8.31
N ASP A 50 -14.83 -4.27 9.11
CA ASP A 50 -15.08 -5.71 9.03
C ASP A 50 -15.91 -6.07 7.79
N LEU A 51 -16.86 -5.22 7.42
CA LEU A 51 -17.55 -5.32 6.14
C LEU A 51 -16.59 -5.18 4.95
N ALA A 52 -15.68 -4.21 4.99
CA ALA A 52 -14.68 -4.05 3.93
C ALA A 52 -13.78 -5.29 3.82
N LYS A 53 -13.32 -5.84 4.96
CA LYS A 53 -12.51 -7.07 4.99
C LYS A 53 -13.28 -8.28 4.45
N SER A 54 -14.58 -8.41 4.75
CA SER A 54 -15.39 -9.55 4.28
C SER A 54 -15.59 -9.54 2.75
N ILE A 55 -15.64 -8.35 2.13
CA ILE A 55 -15.82 -8.18 0.68
C ILE A 55 -14.50 -8.32 -0.08
N VAL A 56 -13.41 -7.80 0.48
CA VAL A 56 -12.10 -7.76 -0.19
C VAL A 56 -11.52 -9.17 -0.47
N GLY A 57 -11.85 -10.16 0.34
CA GLY A 57 -11.35 -11.54 0.17
C GLY A 57 -9.81 -11.60 0.10
N GLY A 58 -9.29 -12.38 -0.84
CA GLY A 58 -7.84 -12.59 -1.01
C GLY A 58 -7.08 -11.49 -1.78
N PHE A 59 -7.68 -10.33 -2.04
CA PHE A 59 -7.03 -9.26 -2.80
C PHE A 59 -6.07 -8.40 -1.98
N ILE A 60 -6.26 -8.32 -0.66
CA ILE A 60 -5.42 -7.53 0.25
C ILE A 60 -4.72 -8.48 1.24
N CYS A 61 -3.44 -8.22 1.48
CA CYS A 61 -2.64 -8.93 2.48
C CYS A 61 -1.90 -7.93 3.37
N ARG A 62 -1.86 -8.21 4.68
CA ARG A 62 -1.05 -7.48 5.65
C ARG A 62 0.04 -8.39 6.17
N LEU A 63 1.31 -8.04 5.94
CA LEU A 63 2.47 -8.76 6.46
C LEU A 63 2.79 -8.29 7.88
N GLU A 64 2.64 -9.20 8.82
CA GLU A 64 2.94 -9.04 10.23
C GLU A 64 3.49 -10.38 10.76
N ASP A 65 4.51 -10.35 11.63
CA ASP A 65 5.25 -11.56 12.06
C ASP A 65 4.45 -12.50 12.97
N SER A 66 3.33 -12.04 13.53
CA SER A 66 2.55 -12.82 14.48
C SER A 66 1.45 -13.58 13.77
N HIS A 67 1.53 -14.93 13.73
CA HIS A 67 0.50 -15.99 13.67
C HIS A 67 -0.85 -15.76 12.92
N GLY A 68 -1.01 -14.65 12.20
CA GLY A 68 -2.19 -14.20 11.50
C GLY A 68 -2.04 -14.56 10.03
N SER A 69 -2.86 -15.52 9.62
CA SER A 69 -2.81 -16.27 8.38
C SER A 69 -3.29 -15.50 7.15
N TYR A 70 -2.76 -14.30 6.88
CA TYR A 70 -2.96 -13.72 5.56
C TYR A 70 -1.95 -14.35 4.61
N GLU A 71 -2.38 -15.45 3.98
CA GLU A 71 -1.59 -16.09 2.94
C GLU A 71 -1.53 -15.17 1.72
N ILE A 72 -0.30 -14.82 1.30
CA ILE A 72 -0.10 -14.22 -0.02
C ILE A 72 -0.46 -15.28 -1.06
N ILE A 73 -1.51 -15.02 -1.83
CA ILE A 73 -1.97 -15.88 -2.91
C ILE A 73 -1.73 -15.21 -4.27
N GLU A 74 -1.91 -15.96 -5.36
CA GLU A 74 -1.70 -15.44 -6.72
C GLU A 74 -2.56 -14.22 -7.05
N ARG A 75 -3.77 -14.16 -6.48
CA ARG A 75 -4.73 -13.08 -6.72
C ARG A 75 -4.48 -11.84 -5.86
N THR A 76 -3.55 -11.86 -4.91
CA THR A 76 -3.23 -10.69 -4.07
C THR A 76 -2.76 -9.52 -4.93
N ARG A 77 -3.42 -8.37 -4.75
CA ARG A 77 -3.16 -7.12 -5.48
C ARG A 77 -2.59 -6.02 -4.60
N HIS A 78 -2.92 -5.99 -3.31
CA HIS A 78 -2.43 -4.97 -2.40
C HIS A 78 -1.78 -5.63 -1.20
N LEU A 79 -0.55 -5.22 -0.91
CA LEU A 79 0.22 -5.72 0.20
C LEU A 79 0.65 -4.55 1.08
N SER A 80 0.36 -4.68 2.37
CA SER A 80 0.88 -3.76 3.39
C SER A 80 1.88 -4.50 4.27
N ASN A 81 2.99 -3.86 4.58
CA ASN A 81 4.07 -4.39 5.39
C ASN A 81 4.17 -3.60 6.70
N VAL A 82 3.99 -4.27 7.83
CA VAL A 82 4.22 -3.67 9.14
C VAL A 82 5.72 -3.66 9.42
N GLN A 83 6.41 -2.54 9.21
CA GLN A 83 7.87 -2.54 9.27
C GLN A 83 8.38 -2.92 10.67
N LYS A 84 9.49 -3.66 10.70
CA LYS A 84 10.29 -3.89 11.90
C LYS A 84 11.64 -3.19 11.79
N TYR A 85 12.40 -3.21 12.89
CA TYR A 85 13.79 -2.78 12.89
C TYR A 85 14.60 -3.51 11.81
N TYR A 86 14.36 -4.82 11.63
CA TYR A 86 14.97 -5.63 10.59
C TYR A 86 13.92 -6.49 9.89
N ASP A 87 13.53 -6.08 8.68
CA ASP A 87 12.69 -6.87 7.79
C ASP A 87 13.58 -7.79 6.94
N VAL A 88 13.80 -8.98 7.47
CA VAL A 88 14.64 -10.03 6.87
C VAL A 88 13.89 -10.79 5.76
N ARG A 89 14.65 -11.50 4.92
CA ARG A 89 14.15 -12.24 3.75
C ARG A 89 12.93 -13.12 4.04
N GLN A 90 12.91 -13.80 5.19
CA GLN A 90 11.86 -14.75 5.59
C GLN A 90 10.47 -14.11 5.58
N LYS A 91 10.38 -12.81 5.91
CA LYS A 91 9.12 -12.08 5.93
C LYS A 91 8.48 -11.97 4.54
N PHE A 92 9.30 -11.90 3.49
CA PHE A 92 8.86 -11.71 2.10
C PHE A 92 8.92 -12.99 1.27
N GLN A 93 9.18 -14.15 1.88
CA GLN A 93 9.34 -15.42 1.16
C GLN A 93 8.15 -15.81 0.28
N SER A 94 6.94 -15.34 0.62
CA SER A 94 5.71 -15.60 -0.12
C SER A 94 5.36 -14.50 -1.13
N LEU A 95 6.10 -13.38 -1.17
CA LEU A 95 5.89 -12.27 -2.11
C LEU A 95 5.96 -12.71 -3.59
N PRO A 96 6.84 -13.65 -4.00
CA PRO A 96 6.82 -14.18 -5.36
C PRO A 96 5.46 -14.73 -5.80
N LYS A 97 4.65 -15.29 -4.88
CA LYS A 97 3.31 -15.81 -5.19
C LYS A 97 2.37 -14.74 -5.72
N ALA A 98 2.44 -13.49 -5.24
CA ALA A 98 1.60 -12.39 -5.70
C ALA A 98 2.00 -11.89 -7.09
N LYS A 99 1.65 -12.64 -8.14
CA LYS A 99 1.96 -12.28 -9.54
C LYS A 99 1.22 -11.03 -10.02
N ARG A 100 0.08 -10.71 -9.41
CA ARG A 100 -0.81 -9.59 -9.79
C ARG A 100 -0.72 -8.40 -8.84
N LEU A 101 0.39 -8.26 -8.12
CA LEU A 101 0.59 -7.18 -7.16
C LEU A 101 0.56 -5.81 -7.86
N ARG A 102 -0.22 -4.89 -7.30
CA ARG A 102 -0.43 -3.52 -7.75
C ARG A 102 0.06 -2.50 -6.73
N ALA A 103 -0.06 -2.78 -5.43
CA ALA A 103 0.41 -1.88 -4.39
C ALA A 103 1.26 -2.62 -3.36
N PHE A 104 2.42 -2.05 -3.04
CA PHE A 104 3.21 -2.39 -1.87
C PHE A 104 3.36 -1.16 -0.97
N LEU A 105 2.94 -1.28 0.29
CA LEU A 105 2.90 -0.18 1.25
C LEU A 105 3.61 -0.57 2.54
N ASN A 106 4.53 0.26 3.01
CA ASN A 106 4.99 0.19 4.40
C ASN A 106 4.02 0.92 5.34
N VAL A 107 3.65 0.26 6.44
CA VAL A 107 2.77 0.80 7.48
C VAL A 107 3.52 0.71 8.81
N LYS A 108 3.55 1.80 9.57
CA LYS A 108 4.30 1.97 10.83
C LYS A 108 5.82 2.01 10.59
N SER A 109 6.44 3.14 10.90
CA SER A 109 7.91 3.26 10.86
C SER A 109 8.40 3.72 12.24
N SER A 110 9.13 2.86 12.94
CA SER A 110 10.04 3.30 13.99
C SER A 110 11.23 4.00 13.33
N SER A 111 12.01 4.78 14.08
CA SER A 111 13.01 5.69 13.50
C SER A 111 14.21 5.04 12.78
N TYR A 112 14.28 3.70 12.70
CA TYR A 112 15.45 2.95 12.21
C TYR A 112 15.07 1.57 11.63
N CYS A 113 14.28 1.51 10.56
CA CYS A 113 13.98 0.25 9.89
C CYS A 113 15.01 -0.08 8.81
N TYR A 114 15.36 -1.36 8.68
CA TYR A 114 16.24 -1.90 7.66
C TYR A 114 15.57 -3.06 6.94
N VAL A 115 15.87 -3.23 5.66
CA VAL A 115 15.30 -4.32 4.85
C VAL A 115 16.32 -5.10 4.06
N SER A 116 16.08 -6.39 3.88
CA SER A 116 16.86 -7.20 2.96
C SER A 116 16.72 -6.71 1.52
N ASN A 117 17.83 -6.70 0.77
CA ASN A 117 17.86 -6.41 -0.66
C ASN A 117 16.95 -7.32 -1.51
N VAL A 118 16.59 -8.50 -1.00
CA VAL A 118 15.68 -9.44 -1.68
C VAL A 118 14.30 -8.81 -1.93
N LEU A 119 13.84 -7.92 -1.03
CA LEU A 119 12.55 -7.25 -1.22
C LEU A 119 12.51 -6.47 -2.55
N MET A 120 13.57 -5.73 -2.87
CA MET A 120 13.66 -4.95 -4.10
C MET A 120 13.59 -5.86 -5.33
N ASN A 121 14.38 -6.93 -5.34
CA ASN A 121 14.38 -7.89 -6.46
C ASN A 121 12.99 -8.48 -6.69
N ASP A 122 12.30 -8.90 -5.63
CA ASP A 122 10.96 -9.49 -5.75
C ASP A 122 9.91 -8.47 -6.21
N LEU A 123 10.02 -7.21 -5.79
CA LEU A 123 9.10 -6.13 -6.19
C LEU A 123 9.31 -5.67 -7.63
N LEU A 124 10.56 -5.62 -8.10
CA LEU A 124 10.89 -5.25 -9.48
C LEU A 124 10.35 -6.24 -10.50
N MET A 125 10.17 -7.51 -10.10
CA MET A 125 9.53 -8.53 -10.93
C MET A 125 8.00 -8.36 -11.06
N LYS A 126 7.39 -7.39 -10.37
CA LYS A 126 5.94 -7.15 -10.38
C LYS A 126 5.56 -6.13 -11.45
N SER A 127 5.45 -6.59 -12.70
CA SER A 127 5.09 -5.73 -13.85
C SER A 127 3.76 -4.98 -13.69
N SER A 128 2.85 -5.46 -12.83
CA SER A 128 1.56 -4.83 -12.53
C SER A 128 1.61 -3.77 -11.42
N LEU A 129 2.78 -3.50 -10.84
CA LEU A 129 2.93 -2.58 -9.72
C LEU A 129 2.62 -1.14 -10.16
N ARG A 130 1.78 -0.46 -9.37
CA ARG A 130 1.30 0.91 -9.55
C ARG A 130 1.72 1.82 -8.41
N LEU A 131 1.81 1.28 -7.20
CA LEU A 131 2.23 2.00 -6.02
C LEU A 131 3.33 1.21 -5.31
N LEU A 132 4.46 1.89 -5.05
CA LEU A 132 5.57 1.36 -4.28
C LEU A 132 5.96 2.36 -3.18
N SER A 133 5.74 1.97 -1.93
CA SER A 133 6.22 2.74 -0.77
C SER A 133 7.27 1.96 -0.01
N LEU A 134 8.50 2.47 -0.07
CA LEU A 134 9.69 2.00 0.62
C LEU A 134 10.08 2.92 1.79
N ALA A 135 9.33 4.01 1.97
CA ALA A 135 9.46 4.94 3.07
C ALA A 135 9.70 4.26 4.42
N GLY A 136 10.63 4.84 5.17
CA GLY A 136 11.03 4.39 6.50
C GLY A 136 12.24 3.45 6.53
N TYR A 137 12.68 2.89 5.40
CA TYR A 137 13.89 2.08 5.37
C TYR A 137 15.14 2.94 5.21
N LYS A 138 16.09 2.81 6.14
CA LYS A 138 17.33 3.60 6.17
C LYS A 138 18.40 3.14 5.19
N ASN A 139 18.33 1.89 4.75
CA ASN A 139 19.31 1.30 3.84
C ASN A 139 18.87 1.29 2.37
N ILE A 140 17.78 1.99 2.04
CA ILE A 140 17.37 2.22 0.65
C ILE A 140 17.82 3.63 0.29
N ASN A 141 19.07 3.74 -0.18
CA ASN A 141 19.66 5.02 -0.59
C ASN A 141 19.63 5.19 -2.11
N GLU A 142 19.50 4.08 -2.85
CA GLU A 142 19.53 4.05 -4.30
C GLU A 142 18.46 3.09 -4.82
N LEU A 143 17.91 3.42 -5.98
CA LEU A 143 16.98 2.57 -6.69
C LEU A 143 17.73 1.76 -7.75
N PRO A 144 17.46 0.45 -7.89
CA PRO A 144 18.00 -0.32 -9.00
C PRO A 144 17.55 0.26 -10.35
N GLU A 145 18.43 0.20 -11.36
CA GLU A 145 18.15 0.70 -12.72
C GLU A 145 16.87 0.08 -13.31
N ASP A 146 16.61 -1.18 -12.96
CA ASP A 146 15.43 -1.94 -13.38
C ASP A 146 14.10 -1.35 -12.91
N ILE A 147 14.08 -0.38 -11.99
CA ILE A 147 12.83 0.29 -11.56
C ILE A 147 12.10 0.93 -12.76
N GLY A 148 12.85 1.37 -13.78
CA GLY A 148 12.29 1.90 -15.03
C GLY A 148 11.51 0.88 -15.85
N SER A 149 11.67 -0.42 -15.57
CA SER A 149 10.89 -1.48 -16.23
C SER A 149 9.44 -1.57 -15.73
N LEU A 150 9.12 -0.95 -14.59
CA LEU A 150 7.78 -0.92 -14.01
C LEU A 150 6.87 0.08 -14.73
N LYS A 151 6.45 -0.25 -15.96
CA LYS A 151 5.64 0.62 -16.85
C LYS A 151 4.30 1.09 -16.26
N HIS A 152 3.81 0.42 -15.21
CA HIS A 152 2.55 0.77 -14.55
C HIS A 152 2.73 1.58 -13.26
N LEU A 153 3.96 1.81 -12.82
CA LEU A 153 4.25 2.54 -11.60
C LEU A 153 3.78 4.00 -11.74
N ARG A 154 2.90 4.44 -10.83
CA ARG A 154 2.33 5.79 -10.79
C ARG A 154 2.70 6.55 -9.53
N ASN A 155 3.06 5.85 -8.47
CA ASN A 155 3.47 6.45 -7.22
C ASN A 155 4.65 5.69 -6.62
N LEU A 156 5.69 6.44 -6.29
CA LEU A 156 6.89 5.96 -5.63
C LEU A 156 7.15 6.84 -4.41
N ASN A 157 7.30 6.21 -3.25
CA ASN A 157 7.57 6.88 -1.98
C ASN A 157 8.78 6.22 -1.31
N LEU A 158 9.82 7.01 -1.00
CA LEU A 158 11.13 6.53 -0.53
C LEU A 158 11.42 6.93 0.91
#